data_AF-A0A967YTB1-F1
#
_entry.id   AF-A0A967YTB1-F1
#
_cell.length_a   1.000
_cell.length_b   1.000
_cell.length_c   1.000
_cell.angle_alpha   90.00
_cell.angle_beta   90.00
_cell.angle_gamma   90.00
#
_symmetry.space_group_name_H-M   'P 1'
#
loop_
_entity.id
_entity.type
_entity.pdbx_description
1 polymer ?
#
loop_
_entity_poly.entity_id
_entity_poly.type
_entity_poly.pdbx_seq_one_letter_code
_entity_poly.pdbx_strand_id
1 'polypeptide(L)'
;MDSPQARSKGDFVWGETLWHELVHVTHLRLTENRIPRWLAEGIAVYETSTANPHWHMNLDIPFIRAFRNDRILPLKDLDSGFNRPTNPGQVTLSYFQASLVVEYLVEKYGHPKLQETFPKFKSDMETEPVFKEVYGKDLDALNEEFVDYVNDKYNFEQVDYDFNPRDLAAHSKDMETYLLEKVVEKPNNPFLNNHLGMYYKKNGELDQALQHLTKAKELFPNYVSGESPYKSIAEIYLKQGKKQAAIAELNELTSLNGKDLESLNLLADLCVETQDYDCAIEAFQKIIFITPFEPEIHKEMASVYMKKKQYQMAIEEFRTLLLTEPQDMAGAHCDLAEAYLKADKKADAKKSALAALEIAPNYERAQEILLACVE
;
A
#
# COMPACT_ATOMS: atom_id res chain seq x y z
N MET A 1 22.71 -7.42 -0.76
CA MET A 1 21.24 -7.27 -0.81
C MET A 1 20.69 -8.62 -1.15
N ASP A 2 19.82 -9.17 -0.31
CA ASP A 2 19.10 -10.40 -0.64
C ASP A 2 18.15 -10.14 -1.81
N SER A 3 17.95 -11.15 -2.64
CA SER A 3 16.93 -11.10 -3.70
C SER A 3 15.57 -10.74 -3.08
N PRO A 4 14.74 -9.89 -3.73
CA PRO A 4 13.37 -9.66 -3.26
C PRO A 4 12.58 -10.96 -3.04
N GLN A 5 12.85 -12.01 -3.82
CA GLN A 5 12.24 -13.33 -3.67
C GLN A 5 12.68 -14.08 -2.39
N ALA A 6 13.77 -13.66 -1.76
CA ALA A 6 14.26 -14.27 -0.51
C ALA A 6 13.67 -13.60 0.75
N ARG A 7 12.85 -12.54 0.60
CA ARG A 7 12.15 -11.87 1.70
C ARG A 7 10.76 -12.47 1.90
N SER A 8 10.14 -12.18 3.04
CA SER A 8 8.76 -12.63 3.27
C SER A 8 7.82 -11.93 2.28
N LYS A 9 6.76 -12.62 1.86
CA LYS A 9 5.73 -12.02 1.00
C LYS A 9 5.12 -10.81 1.72
N GLY A 10 4.98 -9.69 1.01
CA GLY A 10 4.56 -8.40 1.58
C GLY A 10 5.71 -7.48 2.02
N ASP A 11 6.93 -8.01 2.23
CA ASP A 11 8.11 -7.19 2.60
C ASP A 11 8.65 -6.35 1.40
N PHE A 12 8.22 -6.67 0.19
CA PHE A 12 8.63 -6.02 -1.04
C PHE A 12 7.45 -5.87 -1.99
N VAL A 13 7.25 -4.66 -2.51
CA VAL A 13 6.24 -4.34 -3.52
C VAL A 13 6.97 -3.99 -4.82
N TRP A 14 6.81 -4.83 -5.83
CA TRP A 14 7.46 -4.68 -7.14
C TRP A 14 6.96 -3.45 -7.88
N GLY A 15 5.64 -3.19 -7.85
CA GLY A 15 5.05 -2.02 -8.50
C GLY A 15 5.60 -0.70 -7.95
N GLU A 16 5.57 -0.54 -6.62
CA GLU A 16 6.17 0.58 -5.89
C GLU A 16 7.63 0.79 -6.28
N THR A 17 8.44 -0.28 -6.21
CA THR A 17 9.88 -0.18 -6.49
C THR A 17 10.15 0.20 -7.94
N LEU A 18 9.44 -0.41 -8.90
CA LEU A 18 9.61 -0.07 -10.33
C LEU A 18 9.29 1.40 -10.59
N TRP A 19 8.21 1.91 -10.01
CA TRP A 19 7.83 3.31 -10.17
C TRP A 19 8.83 4.26 -9.51
N HIS A 20 9.25 3.95 -8.28
CA HIS A 20 10.27 4.71 -7.54
C HIS A 20 11.56 4.85 -8.35
N GLU A 21 12.07 3.74 -8.90
CA GLU A 21 13.30 3.76 -9.71
C GLU A 21 13.11 4.48 -11.05
N LEU A 22 11.93 4.41 -11.67
CA LEU A 22 11.62 5.16 -12.89
C LEU A 22 11.63 6.67 -12.64
N VAL A 23 11.12 7.11 -11.48
CA VAL A 23 11.16 8.52 -11.06
C VAL A 23 12.61 8.97 -10.91
N HIS A 24 13.48 8.16 -10.29
CA HIS A 24 14.91 8.43 -10.21
C HIS A 24 15.57 8.63 -11.58
N VAL A 25 15.32 7.73 -12.54
CA VAL A 25 15.87 7.87 -13.91
C VAL A 25 15.54 9.25 -14.49
N THR A 26 14.33 9.76 -14.24
CA THR A 26 13.85 11.03 -14.79
C THR A 26 14.57 12.23 -14.18
N HIS A 27 14.46 12.44 -12.87
CA HIS A 27 15.00 13.67 -12.25
C HIS A 27 16.53 13.66 -12.14
N LEU A 28 17.17 12.49 -11.97
CA LEU A 28 18.63 12.40 -11.99
C LEU A 28 19.19 12.76 -13.36
N ARG A 29 18.49 12.38 -14.44
CA ARG A 29 18.87 12.77 -15.80
C ARG A 29 18.67 14.25 -16.06
N LEU A 30 17.55 14.83 -15.60
CA LEU A 30 17.25 16.26 -15.76
C LEU A 30 18.26 17.15 -15.02
N THR A 31 18.83 16.66 -13.92
CA THR A 31 19.75 17.42 -13.06
C THR A 31 21.21 17.01 -13.19
N GLU A 32 21.54 16.06 -14.05
CA GLU A 32 22.89 15.47 -14.18
C GLU A 32 23.46 14.93 -12.85
N ASN A 33 22.59 14.34 -12.03
CA ASN A 33 22.89 13.84 -10.67
C ASN A 33 23.32 14.93 -9.66
N ARG A 34 22.97 16.20 -9.90
CA ARG A 34 23.32 17.34 -9.02
C ARG A 34 22.21 17.75 -8.05
N ILE A 35 21.04 17.12 -8.13
CA ILE A 35 19.96 17.33 -7.15
C ILE A 35 20.37 16.76 -5.78
N PRO A 36 20.08 17.42 -4.65
CA PRO A 36 20.37 16.87 -3.32
C PRO A 36 19.62 15.56 -3.09
N ARG A 37 20.24 14.66 -2.33
CA ARG A 37 19.76 13.28 -2.19
C ARG A 37 18.39 13.26 -1.54
N TRP A 38 18.18 14.03 -0.46
CA TRP A 38 16.88 14.08 0.19
C TRP A 38 15.75 14.47 -0.77
N LEU A 39 15.98 15.42 -1.69
CA LEU A 39 14.94 15.87 -2.61
C LEU A 39 14.68 14.82 -3.69
N ALA A 40 15.72 14.17 -4.21
CA ALA A 40 15.59 13.04 -5.13
C ALA A 40 14.75 11.90 -4.53
N GLU A 41 15.06 11.50 -3.30
CA GLU A 41 14.35 10.42 -2.59
C GLU A 41 12.92 10.85 -2.23
N GLY A 42 12.75 12.09 -1.76
CA GLY A 42 11.43 12.65 -1.44
C GLY A 42 10.51 12.70 -2.64
N ILE A 43 11.01 13.11 -3.81
CA ILE A 43 10.24 13.11 -5.07
C ILE A 43 9.85 11.69 -5.46
N ALA A 44 10.78 10.73 -5.40
CA ALA A 44 10.50 9.35 -5.76
C ALA A 44 9.42 8.72 -4.87
N VAL A 45 9.47 8.94 -3.55
CA VAL A 45 8.44 8.45 -2.62
C VAL A 45 7.10 9.18 -2.83
N TYR A 46 7.11 10.51 -3.00
CA TYR A 46 5.90 11.31 -3.23
C TYR A 46 5.18 10.94 -4.55
N GLU A 47 5.92 10.80 -5.64
CA GLU A 47 5.37 10.39 -6.94
C GLU A 47 4.83 8.96 -6.89
N THR A 48 5.43 8.10 -6.06
CA THR A 48 4.96 6.72 -5.86
C THR A 48 3.60 6.67 -5.15
N SER A 49 3.44 7.42 -4.05
CA SER A 49 2.15 7.51 -3.36
C SER A 49 1.07 8.23 -4.18
N THR A 50 1.47 9.18 -5.04
CA THR A 50 0.56 9.89 -5.93
C THR A 50 0.09 9.03 -7.10
N ALA A 51 0.98 8.21 -7.67
CA ALA A 51 0.64 7.31 -8.77
C ALA A 51 -0.30 6.19 -8.32
N ASN A 52 -0.10 5.68 -7.11
CA ASN A 52 -1.00 4.70 -6.50
C ASN A 52 -1.00 4.87 -4.96
N PRO A 53 -2.10 5.32 -4.35
CA PRO A 53 -2.21 5.47 -2.89
C PRO A 53 -1.89 4.20 -2.11
N HIS A 54 -2.12 3.03 -2.72
CA HIS A 54 -1.75 1.72 -2.18
C HIS A 54 -0.25 1.58 -1.88
N TRP A 55 0.62 2.31 -2.59
CA TRP A 55 2.07 2.28 -2.41
C TRP A 55 2.56 3.29 -1.37
N HIS A 56 1.66 3.91 -0.61
CA HIS A 56 2.03 4.85 0.44
C HIS A 56 2.96 4.20 1.49
N MET A 57 3.92 5.00 1.97
CA MET A 57 4.87 4.57 2.98
C MET A 57 4.25 4.73 4.38
N ASN A 58 3.82 3.63 4.98
CA ASN A 58 3.15 3.63 6.30
C ASN A 58 4.10 3.92 7.47
N LEU A 59 4.50 5.18 7.64
CA LEU A 59 5.39 5.65 8.71
C LEU A 59 4.81 6.77 9.58
N ASP A 60 3.53 7.11 9.43
CA ASP A 60 2.90 8.20 10.20
C ASP A 60 3.14 8.07 11.70
N ILE A 61 2.93 6.89 12.31
CA ILE A 61 3.12 6.71 13.76
C ILE A 61 4.59 6.94 14.20
N PRO A 62 5.60 6.28 13.60
CA PRO A 62 7.00 6.59 13.87
C PRO A 62 7.36 8.07 13.64
N PHE A 63 6.83 8.68 12.58
CA PHE A 63 7.10 10.07 12.24
C PHE A 63 6.49 11.04 13.24
N ILE A 64 5.21 10.91 13.56
CA ILE A 64 4.52 11.71 14.58
C ILE A 64 5.29 11.67 15.91
N ARG A 65 5.74 10.47 16.31
CA ARG A 65 6.57 10.34 17.52
C ARG A 65 7.89 11.08 17.39
N ALA A 66 8.59 10.98 16.26
CA ALA A 66 9.85 11.70 16.05
C ALA A 66 9.64 13.22 16.04
N PHE A 67 8.61 13.69 15.34
CA PHE A 67 8.24 15.10 15.22
C PHE A 67 7.95 15.72 16.59
N ARG A 68 7.08 15.08 17.40
CA ARG A 68 6.73 15.56 18.74
C ARG A 68 7.87 15.53 19.77
N ASN A 69 8.95 14.81 19.48
CA ASN A 69 10.12 14.71 20.36
C ASN A 69 11.33 15.47 19.80
N ASP A 70 11.12 16.38 18.84
CA ASP A 70 12.16 17.18 18.19
C ASP A 70 13.29 16.33 17.57
N ARG A 71 12.92 15.19 16.97
CA ARG A 71 13.85 14.22 16.37
C ARG A 71 13.83 14.18 14.85
N ILE A 72 13.04 15.04 14.20
CA ILE A 72 13.12 15.23 12.75
C ILE A 72 14.30 16.14 12.39
N LEU A 73 14.83 16.00 11.18
CA LEU A 73 15.97 16.80 10.74
C LEU A 73 15.50 18.13 10.15
N PRO A 74 16.12 19.28 10.46
CA PRO A 74 15.85 20.51 9.71
C PRO A 74 16.11 20.33 8.21
N LEU A 75 15.39 21.05 7.33
CA LEU A 75 15.56 20.92 5.87
C LEU A 75 17.02 21.06 5.41
N LYS A 76 17.76 22.00 5.99
CA LYS A 76 19.19 22.22 5.68
C LYS A 76 20.10 21.04 6.02
N ASP A 77 19.68 20.18 6.95
CA ASP A 77 20.45 19.04 7.44
C ASP A 77 19.87 17.69 6.96
N LEU A 78 18.80 17.69 6.15
CA LEU A 78 18.03 16.47 5.82
C LEU A 78 18.86 15.42 5.05
N ASP A 79 19.84 15.85 4.24
CA ASP A 79 20.79 14.93 3.59
C ASP A 79 21.61 14.09 4.60
N SER A 80 21.83 14.61 5.82
CA SER A 80 22.56 13.87 6.86
C SER A 80 21.81 12.60 7.29
N GLY A 81 20.48 12.58 7.17
CA GLY A 81 19.66 11.41 7.47
C GLY A 81 19.95 10.20 6.57
N PHE A 82 20.45 10.46 5.36
CA PHE A 82 20.85 9.44 4.39
C PHE A 82 22.34 9.11 4.47
N ASN A 83 23.18 10.13 4.69
CA ASN A 83 24.63 10.00 4.57
C ASN A 83 25.33 9.67 5.90
N ARG A 84 24.75 10.07 7.04
CA ARG A 84 25.31 9.92 8.38
C ARG A 84 24.20 9.62 9.41
N PRO A 85 23.45 8.51 9.26
CA PRO A 85 22.36 8.18 10.18
C PRO A 85 22.89 7.97 11.60
N THR A 86 22.26 8.61 12.59
CA THR A 86 22.70 8.60 13.99
C THR A 86 22.03 7.52 14.84
N ASN A 87 20.94 6.93 14.34
CA ASN A 87 20.18 5.90 15.05
C ASN A 87 19.57 4.87 14.06
N PRO A 88 19.24 3.66 14.55
CA PRO A 88 18.49 2.68 13.74
C PRO A 88 17.12 3.24 13.34
N GLY A 89 16.82 3.23 12.04
CA GLY A 89 15.56 3.75 11.48
C GLY A 89 15.63 5.18 10.98
N GLN A 90 16.70 5.94 11.25
CA GLN A 90 16.86 7.33 10.76
C GLN A 90 16.71 7.42 9.25
N VAL A 91 17.30 6.48 8.50
CA VAL A 91 17.24 6.46 7.03
C VAL A 91 15.78 6.38 6.58
N THR A 92 15.03 5.37 7.04
CA THR A 92 13.62 5.16 6.70
C THR A 92 12.75 6.35 7.08
N LEU A 93 12.99 6.96 8.25
CA LEU A 93 12.30 8.18 8.67
C LEU A 93 12.63 9.38 7.76
N SER A 94 13.87 9.48 7.28
CA SER A 94 14.31 10.57 6.39
C SER A 94 13.68 10.45 5.00
N TYR A 95 13.45 9.23 4.49
CA TYR A 95 12.66 9.00 3.29
C TYR A 95 11.25 9.59 3.42
N PHE A 96 10.53 9.23 4.49
CA PHE A 96 9.18 9.71 4.74
C PHE A 96 9.12 11.22 5.02
N GLN A 97 10.07 11.74 5.80
CA GLN A 97 10.16 13.18 6.03
C GLN A 97 10.39 13.94 4.71
N ALA A 98 11.32 13.46 3.87
CA ALA A 98 11.59 14.08 2.57
C ALA A 98 10.35 14.06 1.65
N SER A 99 9.58 12.97 1.65
CA SER A 99 8.34 12.92 0.87
C SER A 99 7.28 13.90 1.38
N LEU A 100 7.15 14.07 2.70
CA LEU A 100 6.26 15.08 3.28
C LEU A 100 6.70 16.51 2.94
N VAL A 101 8.01 16.78 2.88
CA VAL A 101 8.53 18.09 2.43
C VAL A 101 8.16 18.32 0.96
N VAL A 102 8.27 17.30 0.10
CA VAL A 102 7.86 17.42 -1.31
C VAL A 102 6.36 17.62 -1.44
N GLU A 103 5.56 16.87 -0.69
CA GLU A 103 4.11 17.02 -0.64
C GLU A 103 3.72 18.46 -0.23
N TYR A 104 4.31 18.97 0.85
CA TYR A 104 4.17 20.37 1.27
C TYR A 104 4.49 21.36 0.14
N LEU A 105 5.63 21.19 -0.53
CA LEU A 105 6.04 22.08 -1.62
C LEU A 105 5.04 22.03 -2.79
N VAL A 106 4.56 20.85 -3.14
CA VAL A 106 3.61 20.67 -4.24
C VAL A 106 2.22 21.20 -3.90
N GLU A 107 1.69 20.94 -2.69
CA GLU A 107 0.38 21.44 -2.27
C GLU A 107 0.36 22.97 -2.15
N LYS A 108 1.44 23.55 -1.60
CA LYS A 108 1.50 25.00 -1.38
C LYS A 108 1.89 25.80 -2.62
N TYR A 109 2.85 25.31 -3.41
CA TYR A 109 3.43 26.07 -4.53
C TYR A 109 3.13 25.47 -5.91
N GLY A 110 2.60 24.25 -5.97
CA GLY A 110 2.26 23.55 -7.21
C GLY A 110 3.42 22.75 -7.79
N HIS A 111 3.08 21.64 -8.46
CA HIS A 111 4.04 20.75 -9.14
C HIS A 111 4.99 21.48 -10.12
N PRO A 112 4.53 22.44 -10.96
CA PRO A 112 5.43 23.18 -11.85
C PRO A 112 6.53 23.95 -11.11
N LYS A 113 6.26 24.40 -9.88
CA LYS A 113 7.24 25.17 -9.10
C LYS A 113 8.40 24.30 -8.63
N LEU A 114 8.12 23.05 -8.27
CA LEU A 114 9.13 22.04 -7.98
C LEU A 114 10.04 21.79 -9.20
N GLN A 115 9.46 21.73 -10.40
CA GLN A 115 10.22 21.49 -11.64
C GLN A 115 11.19 22.62 -11.98
N GLU A 116 10.91 23.87 -11.57
CA GLU A 116 11.84 25.01 -11.74
C GLU A 116 13.18 24.81 -11.03
N THR A 117 13.25 23.90 -10.05
CA THR A 117 14.50 23.58 -9.34
C THR A 117 15.47 22.75 -10.20
N PHE A 118 14.98 21.95 -11.15
CA PHE A 118 15.82 21.02 -11.92
C PHE A 118 16.88 21.69 -12.80
N PRO A 119 16.58 22.69 -13.66
CA PRO A 119 17.62 23.36 -14.46
C PRO A 119 18.64 24.08 -13.58
N LYS A 120 18.26 24.49 -12.38
CA LYS A 120 19.12 25.16 -11.41
C LYS A 120 20.12 24.21 -10.78
N PHE A 121 19.67 23.04 -10.33
CA PHE A 121 20.56 21.97 -9.91
C PHE A 121 21.46 21.50 -11.05
N LYS A 122 20.93 21.38 -12.27
CA LYS A 122 21.73 21.06 -13.45
C LYS A 122 22.90 22.04 -13.65
N SER A 123 22.70 23.32 -13.33
CA SER A 123 23.74 24.36 -13.40
C SER A 123 24.69 24.39 -12.20
N ASP A 124 24.67 23.36 -11.34
CA ASP A 124 25.53 23.22 -10.15
C ASP A 124 25.25 24.24 -9.04
N MET A 125 24.02 24.79 -8.97
CA MET A 125 23.64 25.61 -7.83
C MET A 125 23.37 24.76 -6.60
N GLU A 126 23.94 25.20 -5.48
CA GLU A 126 23.68 24.65 -4.14
C GLU A 126 22.20 24.82 -3.73
N THR A 127 21.70 23.91 -2.89
CA THR A 127 20.29 23.83 -2.46
C THR A 127 19.73 25.16 -1.95
N GLU A 128 20.43 25.82 -1.05
CA GLU A 128 19.96 27.07 -0.42
C GLU A 128 19.70 28.19 -1.46
N PRO A 129 20.66 28.56 -2.34
CA PRO A 129 20.39 29.45 -3.48
C PRO A 129 19.24 29.01 -4.38
N VAL A 130 19.13 27.72 -4.72
CA VAL A 130 18.04 27.22 -5.57
C VAL A 130 16.68 27.51 -4.94
N PHE A 131 16.51 27.15 -3.67
CA PHE A 131 15.26 27.33 -2.97
C PHE A 131 14.93 28.81 -2.76
N LYS A 132 15.92 29.64 -2.47
CA LYS A 132 15.75 31.10 -2.38
C LYS A 132 15.27 31.72 -3.68
N GLU A 133 15.82 31.30 -4.81
CA GLU A 133 15.45 31.86 -6.12
C GLU A 133 14.12 31.30 -6.64
N VAL A 134 13.80 30.03 -6.34
CA VAL A 134 12.52 29.41 -6.77
C VAL A 134 11.37 29.84 -5.85
N TYR A 135 11.50 29.63 -4.54
CA TYR A 135 10.41 29.83 -3.57
C TYR A 135 10.45 31.21 -2.89
N GLY A 136 11.49 32.01 -3.11
CA GLY A 136 11.64 33.32 -2.47
C GLY A 136 12.00 33.26 -0.99
N LYS A 137 12.41 32.09 -0.48
CA LYS A 137 12.65 31.81 0.95
C LYS A 137 13.93 30.99 1.13
N ASP A 138 14.65 31.25 2.21
CA ASP A 138 15.73 30.37 2.65
C ASP A 138 15.20 29.06 3.26
N LEU A 139 16.07 28.09 3.46
CA LEU A 139 15.67 26.77 3.97
C LEU A 139 15.17 26.82 5.42
N ASP A 140 15.63 27.78 6.24
CA ASP A 140 15.14 27.94 7.62
C ASP A 140 13.69 28.44 7.61
N ALA A 141 13.35 29.45 6.80
CA ALA A 141 11.97 29.93 6.67
C ALA A 141 11.03 28.86 6.06
N LEU A 142 11.51 28.07 5.09
CA LEU A 142 10.73 26.93 4.58
C LEU A 142 10.56 25.82 5.60
N ASN A 143 11.53 25.63 6.49
CA ASN A 143 11.44 24.66 7.57
C ASN A 143 10.37 25.03 8.58
N GLU A 144 10.26 26.30 8.96
CA GLU A 144 9.17 26.78 9.82
C GLU A 144 7.79 26.49 9.18
N GLU A 145 7.63 26.82 7.89
CA GLU A 145 6.38 26.55 7.18
C GLU A 145 6.07 25.06 7.03
N PHE A 146 7.10 24.22 6.89
CA PHE A 146 6.95 22.76 6.87
C PHE A 146 6.50 22.22 8.23
N VAL A 147 7.03 22.77 9.33
CA VAL A 147 6.59 22.40 10.68
C VAL A 147 5.11 22.75 10.87
N ASP A 148 4.69 23.95 10.45
CA ASP A 148 3.27 24.36 10.48
C ASP A 148 2.40 23.43 9.63
N TYR A 149 2.85 23.10 8.41
CA TYR A 149 2.17 22.14 7.54
C TYR A 149 1.97 20.77 8.22
N VAL A 150 2.99 20.24 8.89
CA VAL A 150 2.90 18.97 9.62
C VAL A 150 1.93 19.08 10.81
N ASN A 151 1.92 20.22 11.51
CA ASN A 151 0.95 20.47 12.59
C ASN A 151 -0.49 20.41 12.10
N ASP A 152 -0.76 21.04 10.96
CA ASP A 152 -2.08 21.06 10.33
C ASP A 152 -2.47 19.69 9.79
N LYS A 153 -1.56 19.01 9.06
CA LYS A 153 -1.80 17.70 8.43
C LYS A 153 -2.24 16.64 9.45
N TYR A 154 -1.60 16.63 10.62
CA TYR A 154 -1.93 15.70 11.70
C TYR A 154 -2.89 16.29 12.73
N ASN A 155 -3.37 17.52 12.56
CA ASN A 155 -4.31 18.17 13.46
C ASN A 155 -3.89 18.06 14.95
N PHE A 156 -2.61 18.35 15.25
CA PHE A 156 -2.06 18.22 16.61
C PHE A 156 -2.76 19.10 17.66
N GLU A 157 -3.50 20.13 17.23
CA GLU A 157 -4.32 20.94 18.12
C GLU A 157 -5.51 20.17 18.71
N GLN A 158 -6.08 19.22 17.96
CA GLN A 158 -7.30 18.52 18.35
C GLN A 158 -7.08 17.05 18.67
N VAL A 159 -6.04 16.42 18.09
CA VAL A 159 -5.78 14.98 18.21
C VAL A 159 -4.59 14.74 19.13
N ASP A 160 -4.81 13.95 20.19
CA ASP A 160 -3.74 13.58 21.12
C ASP A 160 -3.08 12.28 20.71
N TYR A 161 -1.89 12.37 20.12
CA TYR A 161 -1.10 11.19 19.75
C TYR A 161 -0.19 10.67 20.88
N ASP A 162 -0.35 11.17 22.11
CA ASP A 162 0.51 10.75 23.23
C ASP A 162 0.09 9.37 23.72
N PHE A 163 0.97 8.40 23.53
CA PHE A 163 0.69 7.03 23.90
C PHE A 163 1.97 6.24 24.16
N ASN A 164 2.02 5.59 25.33
CA ASN A 164 3.10 4.73 25.75
C ASN A 164 2.58 3.30 25.98
N PRO A 165 2.93 2.32 25.11
CA PRO A 165 2.49 0.94 25.25
C PRO A 165 2.86 0.28 26.59
N ARG A 166 3.88 0.79 27.29
CA ARG A 166 4.28 0.27 28.62
C ARG A 166 3.22 0.52 29.68
N ASP A 167 2.41 1.56 29.51
CA ASP A 167 1.37 1.91 30.49
C ASP A 167 0.25 0.88 30.44
N LEU A 168 -0.10 0.35 29.25
CA LEU A 168 -1.03 -0.76 29.11
C LEU A 168 -0.53 -2.04 29.79
N ALA A 169 0.75 -2.35 29.62
CA ALA A 169 1.34 -3.54 30.23
C ALA A 169 1.32 -3.48 31.76
N ALA A 170 1.48 -2.29 32.34
CA ALA A 170 1.41 -2.08 33.78
C ALA A 170 -0.01 -2.31 34.35
N HIS A 171 -1.05 -2.08 33.55
CA HIS A 171 -2.46 -2.21 33.94
C HIS A 171 -3.12 -3.44 33.31
N SER A 172 -2.36 -4.53 33.10
CA SER A 172 -2.89 -5.73 32.43
C SER A 172 -3.98 -6.46 33.22
N LYS A 173 -4.12 -6.17 34.53
CA LYS A 173 -5.11 -6.79 35.43
C LYS A 173 -6.41 -5.99 35.55
N ASP A 174 -6.37 -4.71 35.19
CA ASP A 174 -7.42 -3.71 35.33
C ASP A 174 -7.56 -2.87 34.05
N MET A 175 -7.25 -3.49 32.91
CA MET A 175 -7.12 -2.84 31.60
C MET A 175 -8.36 -2.05 31.19
N GLU A 176 -9.56 -2.55 31.49
CA GLU A 176 -10.81 -1.86 31.19
C GLU A 176 -10.92 -0.53 31.95
N THR A 177 -10.76 -0.58 33.28
CA THR A 177 -10.85 0.60 34.13
C THR A 177 -9.82 1.64 33.71
N TYR A 178 -8.56 1.20 33.50
CA TYR A 178 -7.49 2.09 33.03
C TYR A 178 -7.83 2.74 31.69
N LEU A 179 -8.25 1.96 30.69
CA LEU A 179 -8.56 2.48 29.35
C LEU A 179 -9.76 3.42 29.37
N LEU A 180 -10.81 3.12 30.15
CA LEU A 180 -11.98 3.98 30.31
C LEU A 180 -11.60 5.33 30.94
N GLU A 181 -10.83 5.31 32.03
CA GLU A 181 -10.34 6.54 32.67
C GLU A 181 -9.51 7.37 31.69
N LYS A 182 -8.60 6.75 30.94
CA LYS A 182 -7.74 7.46 29.97
C LYS A 182 -8.47 7.99 28.76
N VAL A 183 -9.47 7.27 28.23
CA VAL A 183 -10.30 7.80 27.15
C VAL A 183 -11.16 8.97 27.63
N VAL A 184 -11.61 8.99 28.90
CA VAL A 184 -12.30 10.17 29.46
C VAL A 184 -11.36 11.36 29.62
N GLU A 185 -10.12 11.15 30.10
CA GLU A 185 -9.11 12.21 30.20
C GLU A 185 -8.69 12.75 28.82
N LYS A 186 -8.57 11.86 27.83
CA LYS A 186 -8.02 12.14 26.49
C LYS A 186 -8.94 11.57 25.41
N PRO A 187 -10.14 12.14 25.22
CA PRO A 187 -11.16 11.58 24.33
C PRO A 187 -10.77 11.57 22.85
N ASN A 188 -9.87 12.48 22.46
CA ASN A 188 -9.36 12.60 21.09
C ASN A 188 -8.03 11.86 20.87
N ASN A 189 -7.74 10.82 21.66
CA ASN A 189 -6.57 9.98 21.47
C ASN A 189 -6.92 8.73 20.63
N PRO A 190 -6.41 8.60 19.39
CA PRO A 190 -6.74 7.47 18.53
C PRO A 190 -6.20 6.14 19.07
N PHE A 191 -5.05 6.15 19.74
CA PHE A 191 -4.44 4.93 20.29
C PHE A 191 -5.25 4.37 21.46
N LEU A 192 -5.66 5.21 22.40
CA LEU A 192 -6.49 4.80 23.55
C LEU A 192 -7.86 4.28 23.09
N ASN A 193 -8.52 4.98 22.16
CA ASN A 193 -9.78 4.51 21.59
C ASN A 193 -9.60 3.17 20.85
N ASN A 194 -8.52 3.00 20.10
CA ASN A 194 -8.25 1.73 19.41
C ASN A 194 -8.08 0.57 20.40
N HIS A 195 -7.26 0.75 21.45
CA HIS A 195 -7.03 -0.29 22.45
C HIS A 195 -8.29 -0.62 23.26
N LEU A 196 -9.12 0.37 23.61
CA LEU A 196 -10.41 0.13 24.28
C LEU A 196 -11.38 -0.62 23.36
N GLY A 197 -11.45 -0.24 22.09
CA GLY A 197 -12.23 -0.95 21.09
C GLY A 197 -11.78 -2.41 20.90
N MET A 198 -10.47 -2.66 20.89
CA MET A 198 -9.91 -4.02 20.84
C MET A 198 -10.19 -4.83 22.10
N TYR A 199 -10.16 -4.19 23.27
CA TYR A 199 -10.55 -4.82 24.54
C TYR A 199 -12.01 -5.31 24.49
N TYR A 200 -12.94 -4.45 24.07
CA TYR A 200 -14.34 -4.83 23.89
C TYR A 200 -14.54 -5.91 22.81
N LYS A 201 -13.80 -5.83 21.69
CA LYS A 201 -13.81 -6.87 20.64
C LYS A 201 -13.44 -8.24 21.20
N LYS A 202 -12.43 -8.29 22.09
CA LYS A 202 -11.95 -9.52 22.73
C LYS A 202 -12.98 -10.10 23.70
N ASN A 203 -13.73 -9.24 24.40
CA ASN A 203 -14.79 -9.65 25.34
C ASN A 203 -16.14 -9.98 24.68
N GLY A 204 -16.29 -9.71 23.38
CA GLY A 204 -17.53 -9.96 22.64
C GLY A 204 -18.55 -8.82 22.68
N GLU A 205 -18.18 -7.68 23.27
CA GLU A 205 -18.96 -6.44 23.32
C GLU A 205 -18.83 -5.68 22.00
N LEU A 206 -19.38 -6.26 20.92
CA LEU A 206 -19.11 -5.81 19.55
C LEU A 206 -19.57 -4.39 19.25
N ASP A 207 -20.66 -3.91 19.84
CA ASP A 207 -21.19 -2.57 19.59
C ASP A 207 -20.30 -1.48 20.22
N GLN A 208 -19.86 -1.68 21.47
CA GLN A 208 -18.88 -0.80 22.12
C GLN A 208 -17.53 -0.84 21.40
N ALA A 209 -17.12 -2.02 20.92
CA ALA A 209 -15.91 -2.15 20.12
C ALA A 209 -15.99 -1.29 18.84
N LEU A 210 -17.09 -1.39 18.08
CA LEU A 210 -17.30 -0.60 16.87
C LEU A 210 -17.29 0.91 17.17
N GLN A 211 -17.92 1.35 18.26
CA GLN A 211 -17.93 2.76 18.65
C GLN A 211 -16.50 3.32 18.83
N HIS A 212 -15.67 2.64 19.62
CA HIS A 212 -14.32 3.12 19.93
C HIS A 212 -13.34 2.93 18.75
N LEU A 213 -13.43 1.84 18.01
CA LEU A 213 -12.59 1.63 16.81
C LEU A 213 -12.93 2.65 15.71
N THR A 214 -14.21 2.94 15.50
CA THR A 214 -14.64 3.97 14.54
C THR A 214 -14.12 5.34 14.97
N LYS A 215 -14.20 5.66 16.26
CA LYS A 215 -13.64 6.92 16.77
C LYS A 215 -12.13 7.00 16.57
N ALA A 216 -11.39 5.91 16.77
CA ALA A 216 -9.96 5.86 16.50
C ALA A 216 -9.64 6.11 15.02
N LYS A 217 -10.41 5.50 14.11
CA LYS A 217 -10.33 5.72 12.65
C LYS A 217 -10.61 7.18 12.28
N GLU A 218 -11.66 7.79 12.82
CA GLU A 218 -12.02 9.20 12.57
C GLU A 218 -10.93 10.17 13.04
N LEU A 219 -10.33 9.91 14.20
CA LEU A 219 -9.27 10.73 14.77
C LEU A 219 -7.95 10.60 14.00
N PHE A 220 -7.69 9.43 13.42
CA PHE A 220 -6.48 9.16 12.66
C PHE A 220 -6.75 8.21 11.49
N PRO A 221 -7.18 8.75 10.33
CA PRO A 221 -7.51 7.93 9.16
C PRO A 221 -6.33 7.10 8.64
N ASN A 222 -5.10 7.59 8.77
CA ASN A 222 -3.89 6.83 8.40
C ASN A 222 -3.46 5.79 9.47
N TYR A 223 -4.36 5.39 10.39
CA TYR A 223 -4.08 4.32 11.36
C TYR A 223 -4.18 2.93 10.71
N VAL A 224 -3.28 2.65 9.78
CA VAL A 224 -3.33 1.45 8.92
C VAL A 224 -2.20 0.45 9.18
N SER A 225 -1.26 0.80 10.06
CA SER A 225 -0.14 -0.06 10.47
C SER A 225 -0.37 -0.70 11.85
N GLY A 226 0.13 -1.93 12.05
CA GLY A 226 0.07 -2.61 13.35
C GLY A 226 -1.35 -3.07 13.70
N GLU A 227 -1.82 -2.75 14.91
CA GLU A 227 -3.17 -3.08 15.36
C GLU A 227 -4.22 -2.11 14.76
N SER A 228 -4.40 -2.14 13.44
CA SER A 228 -5.26 -1.19 12.73
C SER A 228 -6.75 -1.30 13.16
N PRO A 229 -7.45 -0.17 13.44
CA PRO A 229 -8.88 -0.17 13.71
C PRO A 229 -9.69 -0.75 12.55
N TYR A 230 -9.30 -0.50 11.31
CA TYR A 230 -9.96 -1.01 10.11
C TYR A 230 -10.07 -2.53 10.11
N LYS A 231 -8.94 -3.22 10.34
CA LYS A 231 -8.89 -4.69 10.40
C LYS A 231 -9.77 -5.21 11.53
N SER A 232 -9.76 -4.56 12.68
CA SER A 232 -10.61 -4.93 13.82
C SER A 232 -12.11 -4.73 13.54
N ILE A 233 -12.50 -3.65 12.86
CA ILE A 233 -13.89 -3.39 12.47
C ILE A 233 -14.34 -4.43 11.43
N ALA A 234 -13.51 -4.72 10.43
CA ALA A 234 -13.80 -5.75 9.43
C ALA A 234 -14.05 -7.13 10.07
N GLU A 235 -13.18 -7.55 11.00
CA GLU A 235 -13.36 -8.79 11.76
C GLU A 235 -14.66 -8.83 12.56
N ILE A 236 -15.06 -7.70 13.17
CA ILE A 236 -16.35 -7.60 13.88
C ILE A 236 -17.50 -7.80 12.91
N TYR A 237 -17.48 -7.14 11.75
CA TYR A 237 -18.52 -7.30 10.73
C TYR A 237 -18.58 -8.72 10.18
N LEU A 238 -17.44 -9.40 9.99
CA LEU A 238 -17.42 -10.81 9.61
C LEU A 238 -18.05 -11.71 10.68
N LYS A 239 -17.76 -11.49 11.97
CA LYS A 239 -18.42 -12.20 13.08
C LYS A 239 -19.93 -11.99 13.11
N GLN A 240 -20.40 -10.82 12.67
CA GLN A 240 -21.82 -10.48 12.55
C GLN A 240 -22.46 -10.96 11.23
N GLY A 241 -21.70 -11.60 10.34
CA GLY A 241 -22.18 -12.02 9.01
C GLY A 241 -22.37 -10.87 8.01
N LYS A 242 -21.92 -9.66 8.32
CA LYS A 242 -22.07 -8.44 7.51
C LYS A 242 -20.91 -8.32 6.50
N LYS A 243 -20.82 -9.22 5.53
CA LYS A 243 -19.68 -9.32 4.59
C LYS A 243 -19.43 -8.04 3.80
N GLN A 244 -20.47 -7.39 3.30
CA GLN A 244 -20.34 -6.14 2.53
C GLN A 244 -19.74 -5.00 3.37
N ALA A 245 -20.08 -4.93 4.66
CA ALA A 245 -19.48 -3.95 5.56
C ALA A 245 -18.00 -4.26 5.85
N ALA A 246 -17.64 -5.55 6.00
CA ALA A 246 -16.25 -5.97 6.12
C ALA A 246 -15.43 -5.67 4.86
N ILE A 247 -15.99 -5.90 3.67
CA ILE A 247 -15.36 -5.56 2.39
C ILE A 247 -15.07 -4.06 2.32
N ALA A 248 -16.00 -3.20 2.73
CA ALA A 248 -15.80 -1.75 2.73
C ALA A 248 -14.60 -1.33 3.61
N GLU A 249 -14.50 -1.88 4.82
CA GLU A 249 -13.40 -1.58 5.75
C GLU A 249 -12.04 -2.12 5.25
N LEU A 250 -12.01 -3.32 4.68
CA LEU A 250 -10.81 -3.90 4.08
C LEU A 250 -10.39 -3.13 2.82
N ASN A 251 -11.34 -2.66 2.01
CA ASN A 251 -11.04 -1.81 0.86
C ASN A 251 -10.41 -0.48 1.28
N GLU A 252 -10.93 0.15 2.33
CA GLU A 252 -10.36 1.38 2.88
C GLU A 252 -8.95 1.12 3.43
N LEU A 253 -8.77 0.07 4.25
CA LEU A 253 -7.47 -0.35 4.78
C LEU A 253 -6.44 -0.58 3.68
N THR A 254 -6.77 -1.42 2.69
CA THR A 254 -5.83 -1.84 1.64
C THR A 254 -5.55 -0.75 0.62
N SER A 255 -6.36 0.31 0.57
CA SER A 255 -6.11 1.49 -0.26
C SER A 255 -5.15 2.48 0.42
N LEU A 256 -5.05 2.44 1.75
CA LEU A 256 -4.12 3.25 2.54
C LEU A 256 -2.83 2.49 2.90
N ASN A 257 -2.95 1.18 3.16
CA ASN A 257 -1.83 0.27 3.41
C ASN A 257 -1.87 -0.90 2.44
N GLY A 258 -1.11 -0.76 1.36
CA GLY A 258 -1.08 -1.79 0.35
C GLY A 258 -0.23 -3.01 0.64
N LYS A 259 0.55 -3.03 1.71
CA LYS A 259 1.54 -4.09 1.96
C LYS A 259 0.97 -5.25 2.77
N ASP A 260 -0.22 -5.09 3.35
CA ASP A 260 -0.89 -6.13 4.13
C ASP A 260 -1.55 -7.18 3.23
N LEU A 261 -0.73 -8.15 2.80
CA LEU A 261 -1.15 -9.25 1.92
C LEU A 261 -2.23 -10.13 2.56
N GLU A 262 -2.25 -10.26 3.89
CA GLU A 262 -3.30 -11.02 4.60
C GLU A 262 -4.65 -10.34 4.41
N SER A 263 -4.74 -9.02 4.65
CA SER A 263 -5.98 -8.26 4.46
C SER A 263 -6.40 -8.20 2.99
N LEU A 264 -5.44 -8.12 2.06
CA LEU A 264 -5.73 -8.15 0.61
C LEU A 264 -6.32 -9.50 0.16
N ASN A 265 -5.74 -10.61 0.60
CA ASN A 265 -6.27 -11.95 0.27
C ASN A 265 -7.67 -12.13 0.85
N LEU A 266 -7.88 -11.74 2.10
CA LEU A 266 -9.20 -11.79 2.73
C LEU A 266 -10.23 -10.94 1.97
N LEU A 267 -9.84 -9.75 1.51
CA LEU A 267 -10.69 -8.90 0.68
C LEU A 267 -11.05 -9.59 -0.64
N ALA A 268 -10.07 -10.13 -1.36
CA ALA A 268 -10.29 -10.81 -2.63
C ALA A 268 -11.23 -12.02 -2.47
N ASP A 269 -10.99 -12.86 -1.45
CA ASP A 269 -11.82 -14.03 -1.13
C ASP A 269 -13.27 -13.62 -0.85
N LEU A 270 -13.48 -12.60 -0.02
CA LEU A 270 -14.83 -12.11 0.30
C LEU A 270 -15.53 -11.54 -0.93
N CYS A 271 -14.81 -10.82 -1.80
CA CYS A 271 -15.36 -10.27 -3.02
C CYS A 271 -15.72 -11.38 -4.04
N VAL A 272 -14.91 -12.43 -4.16
CA VAL A 272 -15.26 -13.61 -4.96
C VAL A 272 -16.48 -14.34 -4.37
N GLU A 273 -16.52 -14.55 -3.05
CA GLU A 273 -17.62 -15.25 -2.38
C GLU A 273 -18.95 -14.50 -2.52
N THR A 274 -18.92 -13.17 -2.40
CA THR A 274 -20.09 -12.30 -2.57
C THR A 274 -20.42 -12.02 -4.04
N GLN A 275 -19.62 -12.54 -4.97
CA GLN A 275 -19.72 -12.32 -6.42
C GLN A 275 -19.57 -10.85 -6.84
N ASP A 276 -18.96 -10.03 -5.98
CA ASP A 276 -18.49 -8.70 -6.34
C ASP A 276 -17.18 -8.82 -7.12
N TYR A 277 -17.33 -9.18 -8.40
CA TYR A 277 -16.19 -9.46 -9.26
C TYR A 277 -15.37 -8.21 -9.61
N ASP A 278 -15.95 -7.01 -9.53
CA ASP A 278 -15.18 -5.77 -9.70
C ASP A 278 -14.22 -5.57 -8.53
N CYS A 279 -14.74 -5.68 -7.29
CA CYS A 279 -13.89 -5.65 -6.11
C CYS A 279 -12.79 -6.73 -6.14
N ALA A 280 -13.14 -7.95 -6.53
CA ALA A 280 -12.16 -9.04 -6.58
C ALA A 280 -11.01 -8.74 -7.55
N ILE A 281 -11.31 -8.16 -8.72
CA ILE A 281 -10.29 -7.76 -9.70
C ILE A 281 -9.39 -6.67 -9.13
N GLU A 282 -9.96 -5.64 -8.48
CA GLU A 282 -9.15 -4.58 -7.85
C GLU A 282 -8.25 -5.11 -6.73
N ALA A 283 -8.75 -6.03 -5.91
CA ALA A 283 -7.96 -6.68 -4.87
C ALA A 283 -6.83 -7.53 -5.46
N PHE A 284 -7.10 -8.31 -6.51
CA PHE A 284 -6.07 -9.09 -7.20
C PHE A 284 -5.02 -8.22 -7.88
N GLN A 285 -5.41 -7.10 -8.49
CA GLN A 285 -4.46 -6.13 -9.07
C GLN A 285 -3.50 -5.57 -8.01
N LYS A 286 -3.99 -5.28 -6.81
CA LYS A 286 -3.16 -4.87 -5.66
C LYS A 286 -2.18 -5.99 -5.27
N ILE A 287 -2.64 -7.24 -5.18
CA ILE A 287 -1.82 -8.40 -4.84
C ILE A 287 -0.72 -8.66 -5.89
N ILE A 288 -1.02 -8.52 -7.18
CA ILE A 288 -0.05 -8.72 -8.27
C ILE A 288 1.17 -7.79 -8.12
N PHE A 289 1.01 -6.57 -7.60
CA PHE A 289 2.16 -5.70 -7.36
C PHE A 289 3.10 -6.21 -6.26
N ILE A 290 2.65 -7.13 -5.41
CA ILE A 290 3.43 -7.72 -4.31
C ILE A 290 4.00 -9.08 -4.74
N THR A 291 3.16 -9.91 -5.37
CA THR A 291 3.50 -11.29 -5.74
C THR A 291 3.25 -11.56 -7.23
N PRO A 292 3.93 -10.84 -8.15
CA PRO A 292 3.68 -10.93 -9.59
C PRO A 292 4.10 -12.25 -10.25
N PHE A 293 4.75 -13.15 -9.49
CA PHE A 293 5.26 -14.43 -9.99
C PHE A 293 4.54 -15.63 -9.40
N GLU A 294 3.50 -15.41 -8.59
CA GLU A 294 2.71 -16.50 -8.03
C GLU A 294 1.69 -16.97 -9.08
N PRO A 295 1.68 -18.25 -9.48
CA PRO A 295 0.73 -18.74 -10.46
C PRO A 295 -0.74 -18.54 -10.03
N GLU A 296 -1.01 -18.77 -8.75
CA GLU A 296 -2.36 -18.80 -8.18
C GLU A 296 -3.09 -17.46 -8.40
N ILE A 297 -2.42 -16.31 -8.23
CA ILE A 297 -3.05 -15.00 -8.37
C ILE A 297 -3.54 -14.76 -9.82
N HIS A 298 -2.73 -15.15 -10.81
CA HIS A 298 -3.11 -15.04 -12.22
C HIS A 298 -4.27 -15.97 -12.57
N LYS A 299 -4.26 -17.20 -12.03
CA LYS A 299 -5.35 -18.17 -12.23
C LYS A 299 -6.66 -17.68 -11.64
N GLU A 300 -6.65 -17.13 -10.43
CA GLU A 300 -7.85 -16.62 -9.76
C GLU A 300 -8.40 -15.39 -10.47
N MET A 301 -7.55 -14.43 -10.83
CA MET A 301 -7.95 -13.24 -11.58
C MET A 301 -8.52 -13.58 -12.96
N ALA A 302 -7.88 -14.51 -13.69
CA ALA A 302 -8.41 -15.03 -14.96
C ALA A 302 -9.78 -15.69 -14.79
N SER A 303 -9.96 -16.47 -13.72
CA SER A 303 -11.24 -17.12 -13.40
C SER A 303 -12.35 -16.12 -13.13
N VAL A 304 -12.04 -15.01 -12.44
CA VAL A 304 -12.99 -13.91 -12.24
C VAL A 304 -13.33 -13.21 -13.56
N TYR A 305 -12.35 -12.93 -14.42
CA TYR A 305 -12.60 -12.40 -15.76
C TYR A 305 -13.49 -13.33 -16.61
N MET A 306 -13.30 -14.65 -16.51
CA MET A 306 -14.17 -15.64 -17.17
C MET A 306 -15.62 -15.53 -16.68
N LYS A 307 -15.85 -15.39 -15.37
CA LYS A 307 -17.19 -15.19 -14.80
C LYS A 307 -17.83 -13.89 -15.26
N LYS A 308 -17.04 -12.81 -15.40
CA LYS A 308 -17.47 -11.53 -15.98
C LYS A 308 -17.64 -11.54 -17.50
N LYS A 309 -17.31 -12.65 -18.17
CA LYS A 309 -17.28 -12.78 -19.64
C LYS A 309 -16.30 -11.82 -20.32
N GLN A 310 -15.31 -11.33 -19.58
CA GLN A 310 -14.22 -10.51 -20.08
C GLN A 310 -13.11 -11.43 -20.61
N TYR A 311 -13.44 -12.22 -21.63
CA TYR A 311 -12.59 -13.33 -22.09
C TYR A 311 -11.21 -12.90 -22.58
N GLN A 312 -11.09 -11.71 -23.15
CA GLN A 312 -9.79 -11.20 -23.59
C GLN A 312 -8.83 -10.95 -22.42
N MET A 313 -9.33 -10.39 -21.30
CA MET A 313 -8.53 -10.21 -20.08
C MET A 313 -8.17 -11.56 -19.44
N ALA A 314 -9.11 -12.53 -19.44
CA ALA A 314 -8.83 -13.88 -18.96
C ALA A 314 -7.72 -14.57 -19.77
N ILE A 315 -7.73 -14.41 -21.10
CA ILE A 315 -6.67 -14.94 -21.97
C ILE A 315 -5.31 -14.35 -21.61
N GLU A 316 -5.24 -13.05 -21.32
CA GLU A 316 -4.00 -12.37 -20.93
C GLU A 316 -3.47 -12.90 -19.60
N GLU A 317 -4.32 -13.04 -18.58
CA GLU A 317 -3.91 -13.61 -17.29
C GLU A 317 -3.51 -15.08 -17.40
N PHE A 318 -4.23 -15.92 -18.17
CA PHE A 318 -3.83 -17.31 -18.38
C PHE A 318 -2.53 -17.45 -19.19
N ARG A 319 -2.21 -16.50 -20.08
CA ARG A 319 -0.90 -16.45 -20.73
C ARG A 319 0.20 -16.10 -19.73
N THR A 320 -0.04 -15.14 -18.84
CA THR A 320 0.90 -14.79 -17.77
C THR A 320 1.10 -15.96 -16.82
N LEU A 321 0.03 -16.67 -16.43
CA LEU A 321 0.10 -17.92 -15.67
C LEU A 321 1.05 -18.93 -16.31
N LEU A 322 0.99 -19.14 -17.62
CA LEU A 322 1.91 -20.08 -18.29
C LEU A 322 3.38 -19.62 -18.24
N LEU A 323 3.65 -18.32 -18.12
CA LEU A 323 5.01 -17.79 -17.95
C LEU A 323 5.57 -18.00 -16.54
N THR A 324 4.72 -18.25 -15.55
CA THR A 324 5.15 -18.58 -14.17
C THR A 324 5.47 -20.06 -13.99
N GLU A 325 5.34 -20.88 -15.04
CA GLU A 325 5.58 -22.33 -15.02
C GLU A 325 4.86 -23.07 -13.86
N PRO A 326 3.51 -22.97 -13.75
CA PRO A 326 2.75 -23.63 -12.70
C PRO A 326 2.98 -25.14 -12.69
N GLN A 327 2.84 -25.75 -11.51
CA GLN A 327 2.98 -27.20 -11.36
C GLN A 327 2.05 -28.01 -12.29
N ASP A 328 0.83 -27.51 -12.51
CA ASP A 328 -0.14 -28.10 -13.44
C ASP A 328 -0.16 -27.35 -14.79
N MET A 329 0.92 -27.48 -15.57
CA MET A 329 1.01 -26.86 -16.91
C MET A 329 -0.09 -27.36 -17.85
N ALA A 330 -0.47 -28.63 -17.80
CA ALA A 330 -1.52 -29.19 -18.65
C ALA A 330 -2.89 -28.57 -18.33
N GLY A 331 -3.22 -28.43 -17.05
CA GLY A 331 -4.42 -27.73 -16.59
C GLY A 331 -4.44 -26.26 -16.99
N ALA A 332 -3.32 -25.54 -16.84
CA ALA A 332 -3.21 -24.14 -17.25
C ALA A 332 -3.40 -23.95 -18.77
N HIS A 333 -2.88 -24.88 -19.59
CA HIS A 333 -3.14 -24.87 -21.03
C HIS A 333 -4.63 -25.11 -21.36
N CYS A 334 -5.33 -25.97 -20.62
CA CYS A 334 -6.77 -26.15 -20.76
C CYS A 334 -7.55 -24.91 -20.34
N ASP A 335 -7.18 -24.27 -19.23
CA ASP A 335 -7.80 -23.02 -18.78
C ASP A 335 -7.71 -21.94 -19.87
N LEU A 336 -6.53 -21.77 -20.48
CA LEU A 336 -6.32 -20.87 -21.62
C LEU A 336 -7.14 -21.27 -22.85
N ALA A 337 -7.22 -22.57 -23.16
CA ALA A 337 -7.96 -23.07 -24.30
C ALA A 337 -9.47 -22.82 -24.17
N GLU A 338 -10.02 -22.99 -22.96
CA GLU A 338 -11.42 -22.66 -22.66
C GLU A 338 -11.69 -21.17 -22.79
N ALA A 339 -10.78 -20.31 -22.33
CA ALA A 339 -10.90 -18.87 -22.49
C ALA A 339 -10.93 -18.48 -23.98
N TYR A 340 -10.09 -19.09 -24.81
CA TYR A 340 -10.14 -18.91 -26.27
C TYR A 340 -11.46 -19.39 -26.88
N LEU A 341 -11.98 -20.55 -26.48
CA LEU A 341 -13.28 -21.04 -26.96
C LEU A 341 -14.40 -20.05 -26.64
N LYS A 342 -14.45 -19.53 -25.40
CA LYS A 342 -15.45 -18.54 -25.00
C LYS A 342 -15.28 -17.20 -25.73
N ALA A 343 -14.07 -16.87 -26.16
CA ALA A 343 -13.77 -15.72 -27.00
C ALA A 343 -13.97 -15.98 -28.52
N ASP A 344 -14.51 -17.13 -28.92
CA ASP A 344 -14.70 -17.56 -30.31
C ASP A 344 -13.38 -17.67 -31.13
N LYS A 345 -12.26 -17.93 -30.44
CA LYS A 345 -10.93 -18.10 -31.03
C LYS A 345 -10.58 -19.59 -31.15
N LYS A 346 -11.38 -20.35 -31.91
CA LYS A 346 -11.25 -21.82 -32.02
C LYS A 346 -9.86 -22.31 -32.43
N ALA A 347 -9.17 -21.59 -33.32
CA ALA A 347 -7.82 -21.97 -33.75
C ALA A 347 -6.80 -21.89 -32.61
N ASP A 348 -6.86 -20.84 -31.80
CA ASP A 348 -5.99 -20.67 -30.63
C ASP A 348 -6.35 -21.66 -29.53
N ALA A 349 -7.64 -21.91 -29.30
CA ALA A 349 -8.11 -22.93 -28.37
C ALA A 349 -7.55 -24.32 -28.72
N LYS A 350 -7.67 -24.71 -29.99
CA LYS A 350 -7.10 -25.97 -30.49
C LYS A 350 -5.60 -26.07 -30.21
N LYS A 351 -4.85 -25.00 -30.47
CA LYS A 351 -3.40 -24.98 -30.23
C LYS A 351 -3.08 -25.18 -28.75
N SER A 352 -3.77 -24.48 -27.85
CA SER A 352 -3.56 -24.63 -26.41
C SER A 352 -3.96 -26.01 -25.90
N ALA A 353 -5.06 -26.58 -26.37
CA ALA A 353 -5.48 -27.94 -25.98
C ALA A 353 -4.50 -29.01 -26.46
N LEU A 354 -3.92 -28.87 -27.65
CA LEU A 354 -2.84 -29.74 -28.12
C LEU A 354 -1.60 -29.64 -27.22
N ALA A 355 -1.22 -28.43 -26.80
CA ALA A 355 -0.09 -28.25 -25.86
C ALA A 355 -0.34 -28.97 -24.51
N ALA A 356 -1.57 -28.95 -24.01
CA ALA A 356 -1.94 -29.74 -22.82
C ALA A 356 -1.74 -31.25 -23.04
N LEU A 357 -2.11 -31.77 -24.21
CA LEU A 357 -1.96 -33.19 -24.57
C LEU A 357 -0.51 -33.61 -24.86
N GLU A 358 0.33 -32.68 -25.31
CA GLU A 358 1.77 -32.94 -25.43
C GLU A 358 2.41 -33.19 -24.07
N ILE A 359 1.93 -32.49 -23.03
CA ILE A 359 2.37 -32.67 -21.64
C ILE A 359 1.72 -33.91 -21.01
N ALA A 360 0.41 -34.07 -21.20
CA ALA A 360 -0.40 -35.14 -20.63
C ALA A 360 -1.33 -35.75 -21.70
N PRO A 361 -0.89 -36.79 -22.45
CA PRO A 361 -1.62 -37.32 -23.60
C PRO A 361 -3.05 -37.83 -23.33
N ASN A 362 -3.35 -38.18 -22.09
CA ASN A 362 -4.65 -38.70 -21.67
C ASN A 362 -5.45 -37.67 -20.86
N TYR A 363 -5.13 -36.38 -20.95
CA TYR A 363 -5.85 -35.34 -20.22
C TYR A 363 -7.24 -35.10 -20.84
N GLU A 364 -8.25 -35.73 -20.26
CA GLU A 364 -9.63 -35.79 -20.76
C GLU A 364 -10.19 -34.40 -21.10
N ARG A 365 -9.98 -33.42 -20.20
CA ARG A 365 -10.41 -32.03 -20.39
C ARG A 365 -9.88 -31.41 -21.70
N ALA A 366 -8.63 -31.72 -22.09
CA ALA A 366 -8.07 -31.22 -23.35
C ALA A 366 -8.71 -31.88 -24.58
N GLN A 367 -9.07 -33.16 -24.49
CA GLN A 367 -9.73 -33.89 -25.57
C GLN A 367 -11.14 -33.35 -25.82
N GLU A 368 -11.88 -33.05 -24.76
CA GLU A 368 -13.20 -32.42 -24.82
C GLU A 368 -13.14 -31.03 -25.49
N ILE A 369 -12.16 -30.21 -25.11
CA ILE A 369 -11.94 -28.90 -25.73
C ILE A 369 -11.64 -29.02 -27.23
N LEU A 370 -10.83 -30.02 -27.64
CA LEU A 370 -10.54 -30.24 -29.06
C LEU A 370 -11.78 -30.62 -29.87
N LEU A 371 -12.66 -31.46 -29.32
CA LEU A 371 -13.93 -31.81 -29.96
C LEU A 371 -14.79 -30.55 -30.16
N ALA A 372 -14.92 -29.72 -29.12
CA ALA A 372 -15.65 -28.46 -29.17
C ALA A 372 -15.05 -27.42 -30.16
N CYS A 373 -13.78 -27.56 -30.55
CA CYS A 373 -13.17 -26.70 -31.57
C CYS A 373 -13.55 -27.10 -33.01
N VAL A 374 -14.03 -28.32 -33.22
CA VAL A 374 -14.31 -28.90 -34.56
C VAL A 374 -15.81 -28.90 -34.88
N GLU A 375 -16.65 -29.00 -33.86
CA GLU A 375 -18.10 -28.71 -33.94
C GLU A 375 -18.37 -27.22 -34.13
#